data_AF-A0A4Q3SHK2-F1
#
_entry.id   AF-A0A4Q3SHK2-F1
#
_cell.length_a   1.000
_cell.length_b   1.000
_cell.length_c   1.000
_cell.angle_alpha   90.00
_cell.angle_beta   90.00
_cell.angle_gamma   90.00
#
_symmetry.space_group_name_H-M   'P 1'
#
loop_
_entity.id
_entity.type
_entity.pdbx_description
1 polymer ?
#
loop_
_entity_poly.entity_id
_entity_poly.type
_entity_poly.pdbx_seq_one_letter_code
_entity_poly.pdbx_strand_id
1 'polypeptide(L)'
;HHSPYDGGVHPGVLYADTGFWDTYRTLFPLMTLLQPELMADILRGFVTAYRESGWFPQWPSPGHRSCMPGTHMDATIADAVVKGITDFDVETALEGMLKHADGPADVPGAGRLGITEYLKYGYCLPNERQAVAQSLDYAYDDWCIAQVARHLGRTEDEKRMLESSQNYRKLYDESVGFMRAKNADGTWLEPFDEFAWGGPYCEGGPWQNSWAVQHDPAGLMAIMGGEEAFAAKIDRMLETPPYFRVGGYGFEIHEMTEMAMADFGQYAQSNQPVHHVLFFYLAAGRPWRLQKEVRRTMEELYTPDLFPGDEDNGEMAAWYVLASLGLFPHCPGDPNWALSSPLVRRAKVKLPGGRELIIDAPENAPERVYVDGVSWNGALHEDTTVPHAMLAEGGTLHFHMTETPRE
;
A
#
# COMPACT_ATOMS: atom_id res chain seq x y z
N HIS A 1 -20.62 -11.40 19.85
CA HIS A 1 -19.21 -11.79 20.09
C HIS A 1 -18.79 -11.38 21.50
N HIS A 2 -17.65 -11.88 22.02
CA HIS A 2 -17.02 -11.34 23.22
C HIS A 2 -16.10 -10.19 22.80
N SER A 3 -16.25 -9.01 23.41
CA SER A 3 -15.44 -7.84 23.05
C SER A 3 -14.08 -7.90 23.73
N PRO A 4 -12.98 -7.87 22.97
CA PRO A 4 -11.65 -7.68 23.53
C PRO A 4 -11.38 -6.21 23.93
N TYR A 5 -12.32 -5.30 23.67
CA TYR A 5 -12.16 -3.87 23.90
C TYR A 5 -12.76 -3.42 25.23
N ASP A 6 -13.99 -3.86 25.56
CA ASP A 6 -14.67 -3.51 26.81
C ASP A 6 -14.91 -4.71 27.75
N GLY A 7 -14.58 -5.93 27.32
CA GLY A 7 -14.78 -7.17 28.08
C GLY A 7 -16.22 -7.67 28.14
N GLY A 8 -17.16 -7.01 27.46
CA GLY A 8 -18.56 -7.36 27.38
C GLY A 8 -18.87 -8.45 26.35
N VAL A 9 -20.16 -8.83 26.27
CA VAL A 9 -20.69 -9.70 25.22
C VAL A 9 -21.76 -8.93 24.46
N HIS A 10 -21.50 -8.66 23.18
CA HIS A 10 -22.34 -7.84 22.33
C HIS A 10 -22.94 -8.63 21.17
N PRO A 11 -24.09 -8.22 20.60
CA PRO A 11 -24.59 -8.78 19.34
C PRO A 11 -23.69 -8.36 18.16
N GLY A 12 -23.81 -9.07 17.03
CA GLY A 12 -23.06 -8.75 15.80
C GLY A 12 -21.71 -9.45 15.68
N VAL A 13 -21.04 -9.16 14.57
CA VAL A 13 -19.75 -9.74 14.17
C VAL A 13 -18.59 -8.90 14.68
N LEU A 14 -17.44 -9.53 14.87
CA LEU A 14 -16.18 -8.89 15.22
C LEU A 14 -15.04 -9.70 14.62
N TYR A 15 -14.04 -9.01 14.09
CA TYR A 15 -12.83 -9.59 13.51
C TYR A 15 -11.60 -9.02 14.22
N ALA A 16 -10.50 -9.77 14.21
CA ALA A 16 -9.23 -9.41 14.83
C ALA A 16 -8.09 -10.20 14.17
N ASP A 17 -6.89 -10.09 14.74
CA ASP A 17 -5.65 -10.80 14.35
C ASP A 17 -5.19 -10.45 12.92
N THR A 18 -5.15 -9.15 12.63
CA THR A 18 -4.62 -8.58 11.39
C THR A 18 -3.89 -7.28 11.67
N GLY A 19 -2.87 -6.97 10.88
CA GLY A 19 -2.22 -5.68 10.85
C GLY A 19 -2.66 -4.86 9.66
N PHE A 20 -3.28 -3.68 9.86
CA PHE A 20 -3.72 -2.89 8.71
C PHE A 20 -2.56 -2.30 7.93
N TRP A 21 -1.45 -1.97 8.59
CA TRP A 21 -0.23 -1.50 7.92
C TRP A 21 0.31 -2.49 6.88
N ASP A 22 0.10 -3.78 7.13
CA ASP A 22 0.40 -4.86 6.20
C ASP A 22 -0.74 -4.98 5.17
N THR A 23 -1.89 -5.41 5.65
CA THR A 23 -2.95 -6.04 4.83
C THR A 23 -3.73 -5.09 3.93
N TYR A 24 -3.68 -3.77 4.14
CA TYR A 24 -4.35 -2.80 3.27
C TYR A 24 -3.82 -2.82 1.83
N ARG A 25 -2.54 -3.22 1.67
CA ARG A 25 -1.80 -3.13 0.41
C ARG A 25 -2.30 -4.10 -0.63
N THR A 26 -2.55 -5.34 -0.22
CA THR A 26 -2.76 -6.46 -1.17
C THR A 26 -3.86 -7.41 -0.73
N LEU A 27 -3.88 -7.84 0.54
CA LEU A 27 -4.86 -8.79 1.05
C LEU A 27 -6.28 -8.25 0.99
N PHE A 28 -6.56 -7.11 1.62
CA PHE A 28 -7.92 -6.56 1.61
C PHE A 28 -8.37 -6.16 0.20
N PRO A 29 -7.54 -5.53 -0.65
CA PRO A 29 -7.86 -5.35 -2.06
C PRO A 29 -8.20 -6.67 -2.77
N LEU A 30 -7.44 -7.75 -2.58
CA LEU A 30 -7.77 -9.06 -3.14
C LEU A 30 -9.16 -9.54 -2.67
N MET A 31 -9.47 -9.36 -1.38
CA MET A 31 -10.78 -9.68 -0.83
C MET A 31 -11.91 -8.83 -1.43
N THR A 32 -11.68 -7.56 -1.77
CA THR A 32 -12.70 -6.74 -2.45
C THR A 32 -13.14 -7.35 -3.79
N LEU A 33 -12.22 -8.02 -4.51
CA LEU A 33 -12.51 -8.66 -5.78
C LEU A 33 -13.14 -10.06 -5.61
N LEU A 34 -12.58 -10.86 -4.71
CA LEU A 34 -12.96 -12.28 -4.57
C LEU A 34 -14.12 -12.51 -3.62
N GLN A 35 -14.22 -11.72 -2.55
CA GLN A 35 -15.12 -11.94 -1.42
C GLN A 35 -15.73 -10.62 -0.90
N PRO A 36 -16.38 -9.79 -1.74
CA PRO A 36 -16.90 -8.48 -1.33
C PRO A 36 -17.95 -8.55 -0.21
N GLU A 37 -18.76 -9.61 -0.14
CA GLU A 37 -19.72 -9.81 0.96
C GLU A 37 -19.02 -10.05 2.30
N LEU A 38 -17.94 -10.85 2.31
CA LEU A 38 -17.12 -11.05 3.50
C LEU A 38 -16.38 -9.77 3.86
N MET A 39 -15.89 -9.01 2.87
CA MET A 39 -15.27 -7.73 3.11
C MET A 39 -16.23 -6.75 3.80
N ALA A 40 -17.49 -6.66 3.35
CA ALA A 40 -18.50 -5.85 4.03
C ALA A 40 -18.74 -6.32 5.47
N ASP A 41 -18.78 -7.63 5.72
CA ASP A 41 -18.96 -8.18 7.07
C ASP A 41 -17.75 -7.90 7.98
N ILE A 42 -16.53 -7.95 7.44
CA ILE A 42 -15.29 -7.56 8.13
C ILE A 42 -15.34 -6.09 8.54
N LEU A 43 -15.68 -5.19 7.61
CA LEU A 43 -15.79 -3.76 7.89
C LEU A 43 -16.91 -3.44 8.90
N ARG A 44 -18.03 -4.16 8.84
CA ARG A 44 -19.08 -4.10 9.87
C ARG A 44 -18.54 -4.49 11.25
N GLY A 45 -17.67 -5.51 11.31
CA GLY A 45 -16.97 -5.89 12.53
C GLY A 45 -16.04 -4.80 13.05
N PHE A 46 -15.28 -4.14 12.18
CA PHE A 46 -14.40 -3.05 12.62
C PHE A 46 -15.14 -1.77 13.00
N VAL A 47 -16.27 -1.45 12.37
CA VAL A 47 -17.18 -0.39 12.86
C VAL A 47 -17.72 -0.74 14.24
N THR A 48 -17.98 -2.02 14.51
CA THR A 48 -18.36 -2.49 15.85
C THR A 48 -17.21 -2.31 16.84
N ALA A 49 -15.97 -2.63 16.48
CA ALA A 49 -14.78 -2.35 17.28
C ALA A 49 -14.60 -0.86 17.61
N TYR A 50 -14.88 0.03 16.65
CA TYR A 50 -14.89 1.48 16.88
C TYR A 50 -15.94 1.89 17.91
N ARG A 51 -17.16 1.36 17.83
CA ARG A 51 -18.23 1.67 18.80
C ARG A 51 -17.90 1.20 20.21
N GLU A 52 -17.25 0.05 20.34
CA GLU A 52 -16.93 -0.56 21.63
C GLU A 52 -15.68 0.03 22.28
N SER A 53 -14.70 0.46 21.48
CA SER A 53 -13.42 0.97 22.00
C SER A 53 -13.25 2.48 21.88
N GLY A 54 -14.11 3.14 21.11
CA GLY A 54 -14.01 4.55 20.75
C GLY A 54 -12.99 4.85 19.64
N TRP A 55 -12.22 3.89 19.17
CA TRP A 55 -11.21 4.08 18.12
C TRP A 55 -11.15 2.89 17.17
N PHE A 56 -10.82 3.10 15.90
CA PHE A 56 -10.50 1.94 15.06
C PHE A 56 -9.17 1.33 15.51
N PRO A 57 -9.06 -0.01 15.51
CA PRO A 57 -7.80 -0.67 15.81
C PRO A 57 -6.85 -0.59 14.60
N GLN A 58 -5.55 -0.40 14.85
CA GLN A 58 -4.51 -0.50 13.81
C GLN A 58 -3.96 -1.92 13.67
N TRP A 59 -3.78 -2.58 14.81
CA TRP A 59 -3.24 -3.94 14.90
C TRP A 59 -4.03 -4.74 15.94
N PRO A 60 -5.32 -5.10 15.66
CA PRO A 60 -6.12 -5.86 16.61
C PRO A 60 -5.54 -7.26 16.84
N SER A 61 -5.16 -7.61 18.08
CA SER A 61 -4.84 -9.00 18.47
C SER A 61 -5.06 -9.29 19.97
N PRO A 62 -6.26 -9.74 20.38
CA PRO A 62 -7.51 -9.55 19.64
C PRO A 62 -8.08 -8.11 19.78
N GLY A 63 -7.63 -7.36 20.79
CA GLY A 63 -7.94 -5.94 20.99
C GLY A 63 -6.80 -5.04 20.52
N HIS A 64 -6.81 -3.75 20.91
CA HIS A 64 -5.77 -2.79 20.51
C HIS A 64 -4.36 -3.27 20.86
N ARG A 65 -3.44 -3.23 19.88
CA ARG A 65 -2.00 -3.41 20.07
C ARG A 65 -1.26 -2.27 19.38
N SER A 66 -0.24 -1.74 20.06
CA SER A 66 0.64 -0.73 19.48
C SER A 66 1.72 -1.42 18.65
N CYS A 67 1.43 -1.64 17.38
CA CYS A 67 2.33 -2.25 16.41
C CYS A 67 2.13 -1.57 15.05
N MET A 68 3.25 -1.15 14.44
CA MET A 68 3.31 -0.47 13.15
C MET A 68 2.71 0.95 13.10
N PRO A 69 3.12 1.81 12.16
CA PRO A 69 2.61 3.18 12.00
C PRO A 69 1.32 3.24 11.16
N GLY A 70 0.77 4.45 11.02
CA GLY A 70 -0.36 4.74 10.13
C GLY A 70 -1.72 4.36 10.71
N THR A 71 -2.79 4.78 10.03
CA THR A 71 -4.17 4.40 10.36
C THR A 71 -4.86 3.72 9.17
N HIS A 72 -4.13 2.86 8.45
CA HIS A 72 -4.49 2.17 7.19
C HIS A 72 -5.81 1.36 7.18
N MET A 73 -6.54 1.28 8.30
CA MET A 73 -7.98 1.04 8.27
C MET A 73 -8.69 2.05 7.35
N ASP A 74 -8.23 3.30 7.36
CA ASP A 74 -8.71 4.40 6.53
C ASP A 74 -8.61 4.01 5.04
N ALA A 75 -7.46 3.49 4.61
CA ALA A 75 -7.23 2.95 3.26
C ALA A 75 -8.11 1.74 2.94
N THR A 76 -8.25 0.82 3.90
CA THR A 76 -9.07 -0.40 3.74
C THR A 76 -10.55 -0.06 3.54
N ILE A 77 -11.09 0.89 4.31
CA ILE A 77 -12.46 1.38 4.16
C ILE A 77 -12.63 2.14 2.84
N ALA A 78 -11.69 3.03 2.51
CA ALA A 78 -11.74 3.80 1.27
C ALA A 78 -11.75 2.88 0.04
N ASP A 79 -10.88 1.87 0.00
CA ASP A 79 -10.81 0.89 -1.08
C ASP A 79 -12.13 0.15 -1.28
N ALA A 80 -12.76 -0.32 -0.19
CA ALA A 80 -14.06 -0.97 -0.25
C ALA A 80 -15.16 -0.02 -0.78
N VAL A 81 -15.22 1.21 -0.27
CA VAL A 81 -16.24 2.21 -0.64
C VAL A 81 -16.14 2.58 -2.11
N VAL A 82 -14.95 2.88 -2.64
CA VAL A 82 -14.79 3.25 -4.06
C VAL A 82 -15.06 2.08 -5.01
N LYS A 83 -14.97 0.84 -4.52
CA LYS A 83 -15.32 -0.38 -5.25
C LYS A 83 -16.79 -0.79 -5.07
N GLY A 84 -17.60 0.01 -4.37
CA GLY A 84 -19.04 -0.18 -4.20
C GLY A 84 -19.42 -1.17 -3.09
N ILE A 85 -18.48 -1.56 -2.23
CA ILE A 85 -18.75 -2.37 -1.05
C ILE A 85 -19.14 -1.43 0.08
N THR A 86 -20.44 -1.23 0.27
CA THR A 86 -20.98 -0.24 1.23
C THR A 86 -22.04 -0.83 2.17
N ASP A 87 -22.16 -2.17 2.25
CA ASP A 87 -23.08 -2.86 3.16
C ASP A 87 -22.57 -2.88 4.62
N PHE A 88 -22.17 -1.71 5.12
CA PHE A 88 -21.82 -1.42 6.50
C PHE A 88 -22.12 0.06 6.78
N ASP A 89 -21.95 0.50 8.02
CA ASP A 89 -22.27 1.88 8.40
C ASP A 89 -21.13 2.83 7.98
N VAL A 90 -21.16 3.27 6.71
CA VAL A 90 -20.13 4.13 6.11
C VAL A 90 -20.06 5.51 6.78
N GLU A 91 -21.16 6.04 7.29
CA GLU A 91 -21.17 7.31 8.05
C GLU A 91 -20.40 7.16 9.36
N THR A 92 -20.69 6.13 10.16
CA THR A 92 -19.93 5.85 11.38
C THR A 92 -18.46 5.56 11.05
N ALA A 93 -18.19 4.92 9.90
CA ALA A 93 -16.84 4.69 9.45
C ALA A 93 -16.08 5.99 9.19
N LEU A 94 -16.68 6.94 8.44
CA LEU A 94 -16.08 8.25 8.22
C LEU A 94 -15.86 9.01 9.54
N GLU A 95 -16.79 8.93 10.50
CA GLU A 95 -16.60 9.55 11.82
C GLU A 95 -15.34 9.04 12.53
N GLY A 96 -15.13 7.72 12.57
CA GLY A 96 -13.94 7.13 13.19
C GLY A 96 -12.65 7.45 12.45
N MET A 97 -12.70 7.49 11.11
CA MET A 97 -11.57 7.90 10.27
C MET A 97 -11.18 9.37 10.50
N LEU A 98 -12.15 10.28 10.54
CA LEU A 98 -11.91 11.69 10.89
C LEU A 98 -11.35 11.83 12.32
N LYS A 99 -11.81 11.00 13.25
CA LYS A 99 -11.27 10.98 14.62
C LYS A 99 -9.77 10.67 14.66
N HIS A 100 -9.25 9.80 13.79
CA HIS A 100 -7.81 9.57 13.62
C HIS A 100 -7.06 10.84 13.23
N ALA A 101 -7.62 11.61 12.29
CA ALA A 101 -7.00 12.81 11.76
C ALA A 101 -7.12 14.04 12.68
N ASP A 102 -8.14 14.08 13.55
CA ASP A 102 -8.50 15.30 14.28
C ASP A 102 -7.81 15.46 15.64
N GLY A 103 -7.28 14.39 16.24
CA GLY A 103 -6.65 14.52 17.55
C GLY A 103 -6.02 13.26 18.14
N PRO A 104 -5.32 13.40 19.27
CA PRO A 104 -4.62 12.30 19.92
C PRO A 104 -5.59 11.30 20.52
N ALA A 105 -5.20 10.02 20.48
CA ALA A 105 -5.93 8.97 21.17
C ALA A 105 -5.69 8.99 22.68
N ASP A 106 -6.75 8.65 23.41
CA ASP A 106 -6.75 8.38 24.85
C ASP A 106 -6.58 6.88 25.18
N VAL A 107 -6.50 6.04 24.15
CA VAL A 107 -6.32 4.59 24.24
C VAL A 107 -4.94 4.19 23.66
N PRO A 108 -4.10 3.45 24.40
CA PRO A 108 -2.83 2.96 23.88
C PRO A 108 -3.00 2.07 22.64
N GLY A 109 -2.18 2.30 21.61
CA GLY A 109 -2.22 1.53 20.36
C GLY A 109 -3.35 1.92 19.41
N ALA A 110 -4.05 3.03 19.69
CA ALA A 110 -5.06 3.60 18.81
C ALA A 110 -4.64 5.00 18.32
N GLY A 111 -5.27 5.45 17.23
CA GLY A 111 -5.06 6.78 16.65
C GLY A 111 -3.63 7.10 16.22
N ARG A 112 -3.43 8.33 15.75
CA ARG A 112 -2.18 8.75 15.12
C ARG A 112 -1.16 9.23 16.17
N LEU A 113 -0.01 8.55 16.29
CA LEU A 113 1.11 9.07 17.10
C LEU A 113 1.70 10.32 16.42
N GLY A 114 2.15 11.30 17.20
CA GLY A 114 2.64 12.58 16.68
C GLY A 114 1.57 13.46 16.00
N ILE A 115 0.27 13.16 16.12
CA ILE A 115 -0.80 13.89 15.42
C ILE A 115 -0.87 15.38 15.78
N THR A 116 -0.52 15.75 17.02
CA THR A 116 -0.50 17.16 17.44
C THR A 116 0.52 17.96 16.63
N GLU A 117 1.70 17.39 16.43
CA GLU A 117 2.76 17.94 15.60
C GLU A 117 2.40 17.89 14.12
N TYR A 118 1.82 16.78 13.64
CA TYR A 118 1.36 16.66 12.26
C TYR A 118 0.32 17.73 11.91
N LEU A 119 -0.68 17.97 12.77
CA LEU A 119 -1.67 19.03 12.55
C LEU A 119 -1.05 20.44 12.54
N LYS A 120 0.03 20.64 13.31
CA LYS A 120 0.70 21.95 13.43
C LYS A 120 1.68 22.22 12.28
N TYR A 121 2.47 21.23 11.90
CA TYR A 121 3.59 21.38 10.96
C TYR A 121 3.30 20.75 9.59
N GLY A 122 2.35 19.82 9.52
CA GLY A 122 2.10 18.90 8.41
C GLY A 122 3.12 17.78 8.29
N TYR A 123 3.83 17.48 9.37
CA TYR A 123 4.71 16.32 9.51
C TYR A 123 4.96 16.06 11.00
N CYS A 124 5.21 14.79 11.34
CA CYS A 124 5.65 14.39 12.67
C CYS A 124 7.12 14.81 12.89
N LEU A 125 7.46 15.16 14.14
CA LEU A 125 8.82 15.58 14.49
C LEU A 125 9.74 14.38 14.80
N PRO A 126 11.07 14.49 14.60
CA PRO A 126 12.02 13.39 14.79
C PRO A 126 12.08 12.76 16.18
N ASN A 127 11.56 13.43 17.21
CA ASN A 127 11.43 12.86 18.56
C ASN A 127 10.29 11.85 18.67
N GLU A 128 9.37 11.84 17.69
CA GLU A 128 8.37 10.81 17.51
C GLU A 128 8.99 9.60 16.79
N ARG A 129 8.62 8.39 17.21
CA ARG A 129 9.12 7.16 16.58
C ARG A 129 8.67 7.14 15.12
N GLN A 130 9.56 6.78 14.18
CA GLN A 130 9.20 6.56 12.77
C GLN A 130 8.54 7.80 12.11
N ALA A 131 8.93 9.01 12.52
CA ALA A 131 8.27 10.26 12.14
C ALA A 131 8.06 10.49 10.63
N VAL A 132 9.01 10.08 9.78
CA VAL A 132 8.85 10.19 8.31
C VAL A 132 7.84 9.17 7.81
N ALA A 133 7.97 7.90 8.22
CA ALA A 133 7.01 6.86 7.84
C ALA A 133 5.58 7.23 8.26
N GLN A 134 5.39 7.67 9.51
CA GLN A 134 4.10 8.13 10.01
C GLN A 134 3.52 9.29 9.20
N SER A 135 4.35 10.28 8.85
CA SER A 135 3.88 11.44 8.10
C SER A 135 3.47 11.09 6.66
N LEU A 136 4.15 10.14 6.03
CA LEU A 136 3.82 9.66 4.70
C LEU A 136 2.55 8.83 4.72
N ASP A 137 2.44 7.91 5.68
CA ASP A 137 1.24 7.10 5.92
C ASP A 137 0.03 8.01 6.18
N TYR A 138 0.15 9.05 7.01
CA TYR A 138 -0.94 9.99 7.27
C TYR A 138 -1.34 10.80 6.04
N ALA A 139 -0.38 11.18 5.19
CA ALA A 139 -0.71 11.87 3.95
C ALA A 139 -1.52 10.96 3.01
N TYR A 140 -1.20 9.67 2.96
CA TYR A 140 -1.97 8.69 2.19
C TYR A 140 -3.34 8.39 2.84
N ASP A 141 -3.38 8.20 4.15
CA ASP A 141 -4.62 7.97 4.90
C ASP A 141 -5.57 9.18 4.78
N ASP A 142 -5.06 10.41 4.86
CA ASP A 142 -5.86 11.63 4.63
C ASP A 142 -6.50 11.61 3.23
N TRP A 143 -5.77 11.19 2.19
CA TRP A 143 -6.36 11.03 0.85
C TRP A 143 -7.45 9.96 0.83
N CYS A 144 -7.29 8.87 1.58
CA CYS A 144 -8.31 7.81 1.71
C CYS A 144 -9.58 8.34 2.40
N ILE A 145 -9.43 9.14 3.47
CA ILE A 145 -10.55 9.83 4.13
C ILE A 145 -11.29 10.73 3.14
N ALA A 146 -10.56 11.45 2.29
CA ALA A 146 -11.19 12.27 1.26
C ALA A 146 -12.05 11.47 0.28
N GLN A 147 -11.67 10.23 -0.09
CA GLN A 147 -12.48 9.38 -0.97
C GLN A 147 -13.82 9.00 -0.33
N VAL A 148 -13.80 8.65 0.96
CA VAL A 148 -15.03 8.30 1.71
C VAL A 148 -15.89 9.55 1.93
N ALA A 149 -15.28 10.68 2.27
CA ALA A 149 -15.98 11.97 2.39
C ALA A 149 -16.67 12.37 1.08
N ARG A 150 -15.99 12.18 -0.07
CA ARG A 150 -16.59 12.40 -1.40
C ARG A 150 -17.81 11.51 -1.62
N HIS A 151 -17.70 10.21 -1.30
CA HIS A 151 -18.82 9.26 -1.46
C HIS A 151 -20.07 9.71 -0.69
N LEU A 152 -19.90 10.25 0.53
CA LEU A 152 -20.98 10.74 1.38
C LEU A 152 -21.40 12.19 1.08
N GLY A 153 -20.77 12.87 0.13
CA GLY A 153 -21.06 14.28 -0.19
C GLY A 153 -20.59 15.27 0.88
N ARG A 154 -19.61 14.89 1.71
CA ARG A 154 -19.01 15.71 2.77
C ARG A 154 -17.91 16.62 2.22
N THR A 155 -18.30 17.63 1.44
CA THR A 155 -17.38 18.44 0.63
C THR A 155 -16.30 19.19 1.42
N GLU A 156 -16.60 19.68 2.62
CA GLU A 156 -15.60 20.37 3.45
C GLU A 156 -14.55 19.41 4.02
N ASP A 157 -14.98 18.21 4.43
CA ASP A 157 -14.07 17.17 4.90
C ASP A 157 -13.22 16.65 3.75
N GLU A 158 -13.82 16.39 2.58
CA GLU A 158 -13.09 16.02 1.36
C GLU A 158 -11.98 17.02 1.06
N LYS A 159 -12.32 18.31 0.98
CA LYS A 159 -11.36 19.36 0.65
C LYS A 159 -10.22 19.43 1.68
N ARG A 160 -10.56 19.45 2.97
CA ARG A 160 -9.59 19.50 4.08
C ARG A 160 -8.61 18.34 4.01
N MET A 161 -9.12 17.13 3.76
CA MET A 161 -8.33 15.92 3.71
C MET A 161 -7.46 15.84 2.44
N LEU A 162 -7.93 16.32 1.29
CA LEU A 162 -7.10 16.46 0.07
C LEU A 162 -5.97 17.49 0.24
N GLU A 163 -6.22 18.58 0.97
CA GLU A 163 -5.16 19.56 1.29
C GLU A 163 -4.09 18.93 2.19
N SER A 164 -4.50 18.18 3.22
CA SER A 164 -3.58 17.48 4.13
C SER A 164 -2.83 16.35 3.44
N SER A 165 -3.43 15.67 2.47
CA SER A 165 -2.79 14.57 1.75
C SER A 165 -1.58 14.98 0.91
N GLN A 166 -1.35 16.28 0.74
CA GLN A 166 -0.18 16.84 0.05
C GLN A 166 1.01 17.09 1.01
N ASN A 167 0.86 16.78 2.30
CA ASN A 167 1.89 17.00 3.33
C ASN A 167 3.18 16.22 3.08
N TYR A 168 3.16 15.11 2.33
CA TYR A 168 4.37 14.35 1.96
C TYR A 168 5.44 15.24 1.31
N ARG A 169 5.03 16.26 0.55
CA ARG A 169 5.93 17.23 -0.10
C ARG A 169 6.80 17.98 0.89
N LYS A 170 6.35 18.11 2.15
CA LYS A 170 7.11 18.78 3.21
C LYS A 170 8.30 17.97 3.68
N LEU A 171 8.44 16.70 3.34
CA LEU A 171 9.56 15.87 3.80
C LEU A 171 10.57 15.56 2.71
N TYR A 172 10.30 15.93 1.46
CA TYR A 172 11.27 15.69 0.39
C TYR A 172 12.44 16.68 0.43
N ASP A 173 13.64 16.18 0.67
CA ASP A 173 14.88 16.95 0.65
C ASP A 173 15.54 16.80 -0.72
N GLU A 174 15.36 17.79 -1.59
CA GLU A 174 15.94 17.83 -2.93
C GLU A 174 17.47 17.69 -2.93
N SER A 175 18.16 18.09 -1.86
CA SER A 175 19.63 18.07 -1.79
C SER A 175 20.21 16.66 -1.67
N VAL A 176 19.44 15.72 -1.10
CA VAL A 176 19.80 14.30 -0.99
C VAL A 176 18.89 13.40 -1.84
N GLY A 177 17.76 13.93 -2.30
CA GLY A 177 16.79 13.24 -3.15
C GLY A 177 15.93 12.21 -2.42
N PHE A 178 15.69 12.36 -1.11
CA PHE A 178 14.90 11.42 -0.30
C PHE A 178 13.88 12.14 0.61
N MET A 179 12.89 11.40 1.08
CA MET A 179 12.08 11.82 2.21
C MET A 179 12.94 11.79 3.47
N ARG A 180 12.98 12.91 4.20
CA ARG A 180 13.88 13.14 5.32
C ARG A 180 13.17 13.85 6.47
N ALA A 181 13.51 13.49 7.70
CA ALA A 181 12.89 14.06 8.88
C ALA A 181 13.28 15.54 9.07
N LYS A 182 12.33 16.35 9.55
CA LYS A 182 12.52 17.79 9.82
C LYS A 182 12.26 18.13 11.28
N ASN A 183 13.12 18.96 11.86
CA ASN A 183 12.93 19.53 13.19
C ASN A 183 11.80 20.57 13.19
N ALA A 184 11.33 20.94 14.38
CA ALA A 184 10.26 21.93 14.56
C ALA A 184 10.58 23.33 14.00
N ASP A 185 11.86 23.66 13.84
CA ASP A 185 12.34 24.91 13.24
C ASP A 185 12.47 24.84 11.70
N GLY A 186 12.13 23.70 11.10
CA GLY A 186 12.18 23.45 9.66
C GLY A 186 13.55 22.97 9.16
N THR A 187 14.57 22.86 10.02
CA THR A 187 15.87 22.29 9.63
C THR A 187 15.78 20.78 9.46
N TRP A 188 16.60 20.21 8.58
CA TRP A 188 16.67 18.76 8.40
C TRP A 188 17.37 18.07 9.58
N LEU A 189 16.98 16.84 9.89
CA LEU A 189 17.67 16.01 10.88
C LEU A 189 19.05 15.59 10.34
N GLU A 190 20.12 15.93 11.06
CA GLU A 190 21.51 15.61 10.73
C GLU A 190 22.14 14.63 11.77
N PRO A 191 23.08 13.77 11.36
CA PRO A 191 23.54 13.53 9.98
C PRO A 191 22.51 12.73 9.15
N PHE A 192 22.49 12.92 7.83
CA PHE A 192 21.77 12.04 6.90
C PHE A 192 22.62 10.85 6.46
N ASP A 193 22.00 9.67 6.41
CA ASP A 193 22.59 8.45 5.86
C ASP A 193 21.51 7.69 5.08
N GLU A 194 21.71 7.56 3.77
CA GLU A 194 20.76 6.90 2.88
C GLU A 194 20.60 5.39 3.15
N PHE A 195 21.54 4.78 3.88
CA PHE A 195 21.54 3.35 4.22
C PHE A 195 21.17 3.08 5.68
N ALA A 196 20.91 4.12 6.50
CA ALA A 196 20.51 3.92 7.89
C ALA A 196 19.03 3.51 7.98
N TRP A 197 18.79 2.39 8.64
CA TRP A 197 17.45 1.88 8.91
C TRP A 197 16.92 2.36 10.27
N GLY A 198 15.59 2.45 10.38
CA GLY A 198 14.93 2.85 11.62
C GLY A 198 15.04 4.35 11.90
N GLY A 199 14.85 4.74 13.16
CA GLY A 199 14.80 6.15 13.55
C GLY A 199 13.53 6.82 13.01
N PRO A 200 13.62 7.77 12.06
CA PRO A 200 12.43 8.37 11.46
C PRO A 200 11.72 7.45 10.44
N TYR A 201 12.30 6.31 10.08
CA TYR A 201 11.73 5.36 9.13
C TYR A 201 11.25 4.08 9.83
N CYS A 202 10.25 3.40 9.25
CA CYS A 202 9.76 2.11 9.71
C CYS A 202 10.34 0.99 8.83
N GLU A 203 10.90 -0.03 9.47
CA GLU A 203 11.36 -1.30 8.85
C GLU A 203 12.06 -1.13 7.50
N GLY A 204 12.98 -0.15 7.50
CA GLY A 204 13.61 0.35 6.30
C GLY A 204 14.34 1.65 6.61
N GLY A 205 14.90 2.23 5.56
CA GLY A 205 15.51 3.55 5.58
C GLY A 205 14.93 4.47 4.51
N PRO A 206 15.68 5.52 4.13
CA PRO A 206 15.29 6.46 3.08
C PRO A 206 14.90 5.78 1.76
N TRP A 207 15.62 4.73 1.34
CA TRP A 207 15.35 3.99 0.11
C TRP A 207 13.97 3.33 0.07
N GLN A 208 13.55 2.71 1.17
CA GLN A 208 12.30 1.96 1.22
C GLN A 208 11.10 2.89 1.45
N ASN A 209 11.26 3.89 2.32
CA ASN A 209 10.14 4.72 2.78
C ASN A 209 9.83 5.92 1.87
N SER A 210 10.76 6.38 1.01
CA SER A 210 10.54 7.60 0.19
C SER A 210 9.47 7.48 -0.89
N TRP A 211 8.89 6.28 -1.06
CA TRP A 211 7.93 5.95 -2.11
C TRP A 211 6.49 5.83 -1.60
N ALA A 212 6.21 6.06 -0.31
CA ALA A 212 4.87 5.98 0.28
C ALA A 212 3.98 7.19 -0.11
N VAL A 213 3.71 7.33 -1.41
CA VAL A 213 2.88 8.38 -2.04
C VAL A 213 2.10 7.79 -3.21
N GLN A 214 1.45 6.64 -2.99
CA GLN A 214 0.70 5.91 -4.02
C GLN A 214 -0.51 6.71 -4.55
N HIS A 215 -1.06 7.60 -3.73
CA HIS A 215 -2.20 8.47 -4.06
C HIS A 215 -1.86 9.64 -4.97
N ASP A 216 -0.58 10.00 -5.11
CA ASP A 216 -0.15 11.10 -5.98
C ASP A 216 1.20 10.80 -6.69
N PRO A 217 1.24 9.78 -7.59
CA PRO A 217 2.47 9.44 -8.32
C PRO A 217 3.00 10.60 -9.16
N ALA A 218 2.09 11.39 -9.76
CA ALA A 218 2.46 12.56 -10.56
C ALA A 218 3.13 13.64 -9.70
N GLY A 219 2.59 13.89 -8.51
CA GLY A 219 3.15 14.83 -7.55
C GLY A 219 4.50 14.40 -6.98
N LEU A 220 4.67 13.10 -6.71
CA LEU A 220 5.95 12.52 -6.29
C LEU A 220 7.00 12.64 -7.40
N MET A 221 6.63 12.27 -8.63
CA MET A 221 7.50 12.41 -9.80
C MET A 221 7.92 13.87 -10.03
N ALA A 222 7.02 14.83 -9.83
CA ALA A 222 7.34 16.25 -9.97
C ALA A 222 8.42 16.73 -8.98
N ILE A 223 8.34 16.33 -7.70
CA ILE A 223 9.36 16.70 -6.70
C ILE A 223 10.66 15.92 -6.87
N MET A 224 10.62 14.73 -7.47
CA MET A 224 11.81 13.91 -7.75
C MET A 224 12.56 14.31 -9.03
N GLY A 225 12.14 15.38 -9.71
CA GLY A 225 12.83 15.91 -10.89
C GLY A 225 12.27 15.46 -12.24
N GLY A 226 11.03 14.95 -12.27
CA GLY A 226 10.32 14.54 -13.47
C GLY A 226 10.49 13.06 -13.83
N GLU A 227 9.86 12.65 -14.93
CA GLU A 227 9.73 11.26 -15.38
C GLU A 227 11.06 10.49 -15.42
N GLU A 228 12.06 11.03 -16.10
CA GLU A 228 13.37 10.35 -16.25
C GLU A 228 14.11 10.20 -14.93
N ALA A 229 14.12 11.25 -14.10
CA ALA A 229 14.79 11.21 -12.79
C ALA A 229 14.09 10.23 -11.83
N PHE A 230 12.77 10.16 -11.93
CA PHE A 230 11.93 9.26 -11.14
C PHE A 230 12.20 7.79 -11.53
N ALA A 231 12.13 7.45 -12.82
CA ALA A 231 12.46 6.11 -13.32
C ALA A 231 13.91 5.70 -12.97
N ALA A 232 14.87 6.61 -13.18
CA ALA A 232 16.27 6.37 -12.85
C ALA A 232 16.50 6.17 -11.34
N LYS A 233 15.66 6.73 -10.46
CA LYS A 233 15.74 6.49 -9.02
C LYS A 233 15.26 5.07 -8.67
N ILE A 234 14.25 4.53 -9.36
CA ILE A 234 13.83 3.13 -9.20
C ILE A 234 14.92 2.20 -9.73
N ASP A 235 15.51 2.50 -10.90
CA ASP A 235 16.64 1.73 -11.44
C ASP A 235 17.81 1.71 -10.46
N ARG A 236 18.18 2.87 -9.89
CA ARG A 236 19.22 2.94 -8.85
C ARG A 236 18.87 2.14 -7.60
N MET A 237 17.60 2.07 -7.19
CA MET A 237 17.19 1.25 -6.06
C MET A 237 17.51 -0.23 -6.33
N LEU A 238 17.21 -0.73 -7.54
CA LEU A 238 17.47 -2.12 -7.93
C LEU A 238 18.96 -2.43 -8.15
N GLU A 239 19.76 -1.43 -8.56
CA GLU A 239 21.18 -1.59 -8.88
C GLU A 239 22.12 -1.32 -7.70
N THR A 240 21.71 -0.51 -6.73
CA THR A 240 22.53 -0.15 -5.56
C THR A 240 22.69 -1.38 -4.67
N PRO A 241 23.91 -1.84 -4.35
CA PRO A 241 24.10 -3.01 -3.50
C PRO A 241 23.32 -2.88 -2.18
N PRO A 242 22.89 -3.99 -1.57
CA PRO A 242 22.01 -4.00 -0.39
C PRO A 242 22.76 -3.63 0.91
N TYR A 243 23.50 -2.53 0.89
CA TYR A 243 24.12 -1.96 2.07
C TYR A 243 23.04 -1.48 3.05
N PHE A 244 23.25 -1.77 4.32
CA PHE A 244 22.45 -1.21 5.40
C PHE A 244 23.35 -0.80 6.56
N ARG A 245 22.86 0.12 7.38
CA ARG A 245 23.34 0.37 8.73
C ARG A 245 22.19 0.21 9.69
N VAL A 246 22.49 -0.39 10.84
CA VAL A 246 21.52 -0.65 11.91
C VAL A 246 20.81 0.61 12.42
N GLY A 247 21.39 1.79 12.19
CA GLY A 247 20.74 3.09 12.40
C GLY A 247 20.02 3.20 13.74
N GLY A 248 18.72 3.53 13.68
CA GLY A 248 17.89 3.70 14.86
C GLY A 248 17.55 2.41 15.62
N TYR A 249 17.75 1.23 15.02
CA TYR A 249 17.57 -0.05 15.71
C TYR A 249 18.74 -0.37 16.64
N GLY A 250 19.96 0.03 16.28
CA GLY A 250 21.18 -0.23 17.06
C GLY A 250 21.70 -1.68 16.99
N PHE A 251 20.98 -2.57 16.32
CA PHE A 251 21.39 -3.94 15.98
C PHE A 251 20.78 -4.36 14.64
N GLU A 252 21.31 -5.42 14.04
CA GLU A 252 20.79 -5.98 12.79
C GLU A 252 19.50 -6.76 13.08
N ILE A 253 18.43 -6.38 12.38
CA ILE A 253 17.14 -7.08 12.38
C ILE A 253 17.07 -8.02 11.17
N HIS A 254 16.15 -8.99 11.17
CA HIS A 254 16.10 -10.01 10.13
C HIS A 254 15.81 -9.42 8.74
N GLU A 255 15.02 -8.36 8.67
CA GLU A 255 14.62 -7.68 7.44
C GLU A 255 15.83 -7.03 6.72
N MET A 256 16.84 -6.60 7.49
CA MET A 256 18.11 -6.14 6.93
C MET A 256 18.89 -7.30 6.31
N THR A 257 18.95 -8.44 7.02
CA THR A 257 19.62 -9.65 6.54
C THR A 257 18.94 -10.18 5.28
N GLU A 258 17.61 -10.23 5.25
CA GLU A 258 16.80 -10.70 4.12
C GLU A 258 17.05 -9.86 2.87
N MET A 259 16.98 -8.52 2.98
CA MET A 259 17.34 -7.62 1.87
C MET A 259 18.78 -7.89 1.37
N ALA A 260 19.73 -8.03 2.30
CA ALA A 260 21.13 -8.27 1.96
C ALA A 260 21.38 -9.60 1.25
N MET A 261 20.57 -10.63 1.54
CA MET A 261 20.69 -11.96 0.94
C MET A 261 19.95 -12.09 -0.41
N ALA A 262 18.96 -11.25 -0.68
CA ALA A 262 18.10 -11.36 -1.87
C ALA A 262 18.81 -11.00 -3.19
N ASP A 263 19.82 -10.11 -3.17
CA ASP A 263 20.49 -9.55 -4.37
C ASP A 263 19.55 -8.76 -5.31
N PHE A 264 18.61 -8.00 -4.71
CA PHE A 264 17.69 -7.07 -5.39
C PHE A 264 18.02 -5.60 -5.12
N GLY A 265 19.28 -5.33 -4.77
CA GLY A 265 19.75 -4.02 -4.37
C GLY A 265 19.03 -3.51 -3.13
N GLN A 266 18.57 -2.25 -3.12
CA GLN A 266 17.80 -1.65 -2.04
C GLN A 266 16.30 -2.00 -2.09
N TYR A 267 15.84 -2.77 -3.09
CA TYR A 267 14.47 -3.28 -3.18
C TYR A 267 14.27 -4.47 -2.26
N ALA A 268 13.90 -4.18 -1.01
CA ALA A 268 13.64 -5.16 0.04
C ALA A 268 12.24 -5.78 -0.09
N GLN A 269 12.00 -6.59 -1.13
CA GLN A 269 10.72 -7.31 -1.33
C GLN A 269 10.32 -8.19 -0.13
N SER A 270 11.25 -8.48 0.78
CA SER A 270 10.97 -9.17 2.03
C SER A 270 10.10 -8.35 3.01
N ASN A 271 9.83 -7.07 2.73
CA ASN A 271 9.06 -6.20 3.62
C ASN A 271 8.15 -5.21 2.84
N GLN A 272 7.03 -4.84 3.47
CA GLN A 272 5.87 -4.15 2.91
C GLN A 272 6.10 -2.76 2.28
N PRO A 273 7.01 -1.88 2.78
CA PRO A 273 7.15 -0.51 2.29
C PRO A 273 7.50 -0.40 0.81
N VAL A 274 8.01 -1.47 0.20
CA VAL A 274 8.45 -1.44 -1.20
C VAL A 274 7.56 -2.23 -2.16
N HIS A 275 6.55 -2.96 -1.66
CA HIS A 275 5.73 -3.86 -2.48
C HIS A 275 5.04 -3.19 -3.67
N HIS A 276 4.79 -1.89 -3.60
CA HIS A 276 4.19 -1.10 -4.67
C HIS A 276 5.22 -0.39 -5.57
N VAL A 277 6.50 -0.34 -5.20
CA VAL A 277 7.49 0.57 -5.82
C VAL A 277 7.71 0.29 -7.30
N LEU A 278 7.77 -0.98 -7.71
CA LEU A 278 7.96 -1.30 -9.14
C LEU A 278 6.81 -0.77 -10.01
N PHE A 279 5.60 -0.65 -9.46
CA PHE A 279 4.43 -0.17 -10.21
C PHE A 279 4.48 1.34 -10.50
N PHE A 280 5.37 2.09 -9.84
CA PHE A 280 5.66 3.47 -10.22
C PHE A 280 6.29 3.61 -11.61
N TYR A 281 6.87 2.55 -12.19
CA TYR A 281 7.27 2.57 -13.60
C TYR A 281 6.09 2.83 -14.54
N LEU A 282 4.84 2.48 -14.17
CA LEU A 282 3.66 2.84 -14.96
C LEU A 282 3.45 4.35 -15.00
N ALA A 283 3.57 5.00 -13.84
CA ALA A 283 3.47 6.46 -13.75
C ALA A 283 4.60 7.16 -14.53
N ALA A 284 5.77 6.51 -14.62
CA ALA A 284 6.92 6.99 -15.39
C ALA A 284 6.86 6.63 -16.88
N GLY A 285 5.78 6.02 -17.39
CA GLY A 285 5.69 5.62 -18.79
C GLY A 285 6.72 4.55 -19.19
N ARG A 286 7.09 3.65 -18.28
CA ARG A 286 8.06 2.56 -18.49
C ARG A 286 7.48 1.17 -18.16
N PRO A 287 6.31 0.78 -18.70
CA PRO A 287 5.65 -0.49 -18.36
C PRO A 287 6.53 -1.73 -18.59
N TRP A 288 7.45 -1.71 -19.57
CA TRP A 288 8.37 -2.81 -19.81
C TRP A 288 9.37 -3.03 -18.67
N ARG A 289 9.77 -1.96 -17.95
CA ARG A 289 10.62 -2.08 -16.75
C ARG A 289 9.85 -2.78 -15.63
N LEU A 290 8.60 -2.37 -15.37
CA LEU A 290 7.71 -3.06 -14.44
C LEU A 290 7.59 -4.55 -14.79
N GLN A 291 7.24 -4.87 -16.04
CA GLN A 291 6.98 -6.23 -16.49
C GLN A 291 8.17 -7.16 -16.23
N LYS A 292 9.38 -6.70 -16.56
CA LYS A 292 10.62 -7.46 -16.33
C LYS A 292 10.89 -7.65 -14.84
N GLU A 293 10.87 -6.58 -14.05
CA GLU A 293 11.30 -6.65 -12.66
C GLU A 293 10.27 -7.35 -11.75
N VAL A 294 8.97 -7.24 -12.02
CA VAL A 294 7.93 -8.04 -11.32
C VAL A 294 8.05 -9.52 -11.64
N ARG A 295 8.32 -9.89 -12.90
CA ARG A 295 8.57 -11.30 -13.26
C ARG A 295 9.79 -11.86 -12.57
N ARG A 296 10.89 -11.11 -12.58
CA ARG A 296 12.12 -11.45 -11.86
C ARG A 296 11.85 -11.65 -10.36
N THR A 297 11.12 -10.72 -9.75
CA THR A 297 10.75 -10.77 -8.33
C THR A 297 9.98 -12.04 -7.99
N MET A 298 8.94 -12.39 -8.76
CA MET A 298 8.16 -13.62 -8.53
C MET A 298 8.97 -14.90 -8.74
N GLU A 299 9.90 -14.92 -9.70
CA GLU A 299 10.65 -16.12 -10.07
C GLU A 299 11.86 -16.39 -9.17
N GLU A 300 12.53 -15.35 -8.68
CA GLU A 300 13.77 -15.49 -7.90
C GLU A 300 13.52 -15.47 -6.39
N LEU A 301 12.49 -14.78 -5.91
CA LEU A 301 12.30 -14.53 -4.47
C LEU A 301 11.20 -15.38 -3.80
N TYR A 302 10.32 -15.99 -4.58
CA TYR A 302 9.23 -16.81 -4.06
C TYR A 302 9.43 -18.28 -4.44
N THR A 303 9.34 -19.16 -3.45
CA THR A 303 9.43 -20.60 -3.67
C THR A 303 8.25 -21.31 -3.01
N PRO A 304 7.93 -22.56 -3.38
CA PRO A 304 6.88 -23.33 -2.72
C PRO A 304 7.08 -23.51 -1.20
N ASP A 305 8.33 -23.38 -0.72
CA ASP A 305 8.70 -23.66 0.67
C ASP A 305 9.00 -22.38 1.49
N LEU A 306 9.26 -21.24 0.84
CA LEU A 306 9.74 -20.01 1.48
C LEU A 306 9.20 -18.74 0.80
N PHE A 307 8.83 -17.78 1.63
CA PHE A 307 8.64 -16.37 1.26
C PHE A 307 9.98 -15.60 1.36
N PRO A 308 10.11 -14.44 0.70
CA PRO A 308 11.32 -13.62 0.80
C PRO A 308 11.57 -13.02 2.19
N GLY A 309 10.52 -12.89 3.01
CA GLY A 309 10.54 -12.41 4.38
C GLY A 309 9.32 -12.93 5.12
N ASP A 310 8.85 -12.18 6.12
CA ASP A 310 7.63 -12.51 6.84
C ASP A 310 6.41 -12.52 5.90
N GLU A 311 5.44 -13.40 6.20
CA GLU A 311 4.25 -13.60 5.36
C GLU A 311 3.18 -12.53 5.61
N ASP A 312 3.19 -11.99 6.83
CA ASP A 312 2.36 -10.89 7.32
C ASP A 312 0.88 -11.01 7.00
N ASN A 313 0.28 -12.04 7.59
CA ASN A 313 -1.16 -12.23 7.69
C ASN A 313 -1.87 -12.34 6.33
N GLY A 314 -1.18 -12.76 5.28
CA GLY A 314 -1.71 -12.85 3.92
C GLY A 314 -1.26 -11.75 2.97
N GLU A 315 -0.56 -10.72 3.43
CA GLU A 315 -0.10 -9.61 2.58
C GLU A 315 0.90 -10.08 1.53
N MET A 316 1.98 -10.76 1.94
CA MET A 316 3.04 -11.23 1.04
C MET A 316 2.50 -12.26 0.03
N ALA A 317 1.62 -13.16 0.50
CA ALA A 317 0.97 -14.13 -0.36
C ALA A 317 -0.01 -13.48 -1.34
N ALA A 318 -0.80 -12.49 -0.90
CA ALA A 318 -1.72 -11.77 -1.78
C ALA A 318 -0.97 -10.97 -2.85
N TRP A 319 0.19 -10.37 -2.52
CA TRP A 319 1.08 -9.74 -3.49
C TRP A 319 1.42 -10.72 -4.63
N TYR A 320 1.91 -11.91 -4.28
CA TYR A 320 2.29 -12.93 -5.27
C TYR A 320 1.11 -13.41 -6.11
N VAL A 321 -0.04 -13.66 -5.49
CA VAL A 321 -1.26 -14.09 -6.20
C VAL A 321 -1.70 -13.03 -7.20
N LEU A 322 -1.75 -11.76 -6.80
CA LEU A 322 -2.15 -10.65 -7.66
C LEU A 322 -1.15 -10.45 -8.81
N ALA A 323 0.14 -10.36 -8.49
CA ALA A 323 1.21 -10.20 -9.48
C ALA A 323 1.24 -11.35 -10.49
N SER A 324 0.98 -12.59 -10.05
CA SER A 324 0.92 -13.77 -10.92
C SER A 324 -0.22 -13.70 -11.95
N LEU A 325 -1.31 -13.00 -11.61
CA LEU A 325 -2.43 -12.71 -12.51
C LEU A 325 -2.17 -11.52 -13.43
N GLY A 326 -1.03 -10.82 -13.28
CA GLY A 326 -0.73 -9.59 -14.00
C GLY A 326 -1.48 -8.38 -13.47
N LEU A 327 -1.95 -8.41 -12.21
CA LEU A 327 -2.76 -7.37 -11.58
C LEU A 327 -2.09 -6.85 -10.32
N PHE A 328 -2.29 -5.58 -9.98
CA PHE A 328 -1.87 -5.03 -8.69
C PHE A 328 -2.70 -3.83 -8.24
N PRO A 329 -3.13 -3.76 -6.97
CA PRO A 329 -3.85 -2.62 -6.40
C PRO A 329 -2.85 -1.53 -5.99
N HIS A 330 -2.29 -0.80 -6.97
CA HIS A 330 -1.20 0.14 -6.70
C HIS A 330 -1.53 1.22 -5.65
N CYS A 331 -2.79 1.67 -5.60
CA CYS A 331 -3.27 2.66 -4.64
C CYS A 331 -4.65 2.24 -4.13
N PRO A 332 -4.77 1.43 -3.06
CA PRO A 332 -6.07 1.15 -2.44
C PRO A 332 -6.83 2.45 -2.12
N GLY A 333 -8.11 2.51 -2.47
CA GLY A 333 -8.89 3.76 -2.50
C GLY A 333 -8.97 4.41 -3.89
N ASP A 334 -8.19 3.96 -4.86
CA ASP A 334 -8.43 4.13 -6.30
C ASP A 334 -9.02 2.82 -6.84
N PRO A 335 -10.21 2.81 -7.48
CA PRO A 335 -10.83 1.60 -7.97
C PRO A 335 -10.16 1.03 -9.24
N ASN A 336 -8.92 1.37 -9.56
CA ASN A 336 -8.17 0.85 -10.70
C ASN A 336 -7.09 -0.15 -10.28
N TRP A 337 -6.91 -1.19 -11.09
CA TRP A 337 -5.86 -2.20 -10.92
C TRP A 337 -4.77 -1.96 -11.96
N ALA A 338 -3.52 -1.84 -11.54
CA ALA A 338 -2.38 -1.78 -12.42
C ALA A 338 -2.20 -3.12 -13.17
N LEU A 339 -1.93 -3.03 -14.46
CA LEU A 339 -1.60 -4.17 -15.32
C LEU A 339 -0.08 -4.37 -15.35
N SER A 340 0.35 -5.61 -15.20
CA SER A 340 1.76 -6.02 -15.25
C SER A 340 1.94 -7.22 -16.18
N SER A 341 2.97 -8.04 -15.94
CA SER A 341 3.24 -9.27 -16.69
C SER A 341 2.75 -10.47 -15.91
N PRO A 342 1.74 -11.22 -16.40
CA PRO A 342 1.27 -12.42 -15.71
C PRO A 342 2.37 -13.49 -15.68
N LEU A 343 2.36 -14.32 -14.63
CA LEU A 343 3.25 -15.47 -14.49
C LEU A 343 2.65 -16.75 -15.12
N VAL A 344 1.32 -16.81 -15.18
CA VAL A 344 0.58 -17.98 -15.68
C VAL A 344 0.22 -17.81 -17.16
N ARG A 345 0.09 -18.93 -17.89
CA ARG A 345 -0.48 -18.93 -19.25
C ARG A 345 -1.98 -18.73 -19.27
N ARG A 346 -2.66 -19.20 -18.24
CA ARG A 346 -4.09 -19.06 -18.09
C ARG A 346 -4.48 -19.22 -16.63
N ALA A 347 -5.29 -18.31 -16.12
CA ALA A 347 -5.97 -18.46 -14.85
C ALA A 347 -7.47 -18.23 -15.01
N LYS A 348 -8.23 -18.92 -14.17
CA LYS A 348 -9.69 -18.80 -14.10
C LYS A 348 -10.05 -18.43 -12.67
N VAL A 349 -10.38 -17.17 -12.46
CA VAL A 349 -10.77 -16.60 -11.18
C VAL A 349 -12.29 -16.66 -11.07
N LYS A 350 -12.80 -17.36 -10.06
CA LYS A 350 -14.23 -17.39 -9.77
C LYS A 350 -14.60 -16.14 -8.99
N LEU A 351 -15.59 -15.42 -9.48
CA LEU A 351 -16.08 -14.18 -8.90
C LEU A 351 -17.48 -14.39 -8.28
N PRO A 352 -17.93 -13.45 -7.43
CA PRO A 352 -19.29 -13.47 -6.88
C PRO A 352 -20.37 -13.58 -7.96
N GLY A 353 -21.51 -14.18 -7.59
CA GLY A 353 -22.63 -14.37 -8.51
C GLY A 353 -22.37 -15.39 -9.64
N GLY A 354 -21.33 -16.22 -9.53
CA GLY A 354 -20.98 -17.24 -10.53
C GLY A 354 -20.28 -16.69 -11.78
N ARG A 355 -19.85 -15.42 -11.74
CA ARG A 355 -19.06 -14.79 -12.79
C ARG A 355 -17.63 -15.35 -12.79
N GLU A 356 -16.94 -15.18 -13.91
CA GLU A 356 -15.59 -15.70 -14.08
C GLU A 356 -14.72 -14.64 -14.77
N LEU A 357 -13.57 -14.35 -14.18
CA LEU A 357 -12.50 -13.59 -14.81
C LEU A 357 -11.45 -14.57 -15.32
N ILE A 358 -11.18 -14.51 -16.61
CA ILE A 358 -10.17 -15.31 -17.29
C ILE A 358 -8.98 -14.42 -17.57
N ILE A 359 -7.84 -14.76 -16.99
CA ILE A 359 -6.54 -14.22 -17.38
C ILE A 359 -5.99 -15.16 -18.44
N ASP A 360 -5.70 -14.65 -19.63
CA ASP A 360 -5.28 -15.46 -20.78
C ASP A 360 -3.98 -14.88 -21.38
N ALA A 361 -2.89 -15.65 -21.32
CA ALA A 361 -1.57 -15.26 -21.80
C ALA A 361 -0.88 -16.49 -22.42
N PRO A 362 -1.43 -17.08 -23.49
CA PRO A 362 -1.00 -18.39 -23.98
C PRO A 362 0.46 -18.41 -24.45
N GLU A 363 1.00 -17.27 -24.89
CA GLU A 363 2.39 -17.10 -25.29
C GLU A 363 3.37 -16.98 -24.11
N ASN A 364 2.88 -16.90 -22.87
CA ASN A 364 3.73 -16.71 -21.70
C ASN A 364 4.77 -17.83 -21.57
N ALA A 365 6.02 -17.42 -21.32
CA ALA A 365 7.20 -18.27 -21.18
C ALA A 365 8.26 -17.53 -20.34
N PRO A 366 9.30 -18.21 -19.84
CA PRO A 366 10.42 -17.57 -19.15
C PRO A 366 11.07 -16.43 -19.96
N GLU A 367 11.16 -16.58 -21.28
CA GLU A 367 11.76 -15.59 -22.18
C GLU A 367 10.75 -14.51 -22.65
N ARG A 368 9.45 -14.72 -22.41
CA ARG A 368 8.35 -13.85 -22.87
C ARG A 368 7.70 -13.13 -21.71
N VAL A 369 8.44 -12.18 -21.16
CA VAL A 369 8.04 -11.41 -19.98
C VAL A 369 7.30 -10.12 -20.33
N TYR A 370 7.37 -9.64 -21.57
CA TYR A 370 6.79 -8.36 -21.95
C TYR A 370 5.40 -8.50 -22.54
N VAL A 371 4.58 -7.46 -22.39
CA VAL A 371 3.22 -7.38 -22.93
C VAL A 371 3.21 -6.40 -24.09
N ASP A 372 2.93 -6.88 -25.31
CA ASP A 372 2.82 -6.04 -26.52
C ASP A 372 1.46 -5.33 -26.63
N GLY A 373 0.44 -5.92 -26.02
CA GLY A 373 -0.89 -5.36 -25.92
C GLY A 373 -1.81 -6.19 -25.03
N VAL A 374 -2.91 -5.57 -24.60
CA VAL A 374 -3.95 -6.20 -23.80
C VAL A 374 -5.27 -6.07 -24.52
N SER A 375 -6.12 -7.09 -24.44
CA SER A 375 -7.51 -7.00 -24.89
C SER A 375 -8.48 -7.46 -23.81
N TRP A 376 -9.61 -6.74 -23.72
CA TRP A 376 -10.73 -7.06 -22.86
C TRP A 376 -11.88 -7.61 -23.70
N ASN A 377 -12.24 -8.88 -23.50
CA ASN A 377 -13.27 -9.56 -24.30
C ASN A 377 -13.07 -9.42 -25.82
N GLY A 378 -11.80 -9.40 -26.27
CA GLY A 378 -11.41 -9.28 -27.67
C GLY A 378 -11.33 -7.85 -28.22
N ALA A 379 -11.70 -6.83 -27.43
CA ALA A 379 -11.48 -5.43 -27.78
C ALA A 379 -10.14 -4.94 -27.20
N LEU A 380 -9.42 -4.11 -27.95
CA LEU A 380 -8.16 -3.52 -27.49
C LEU A 380 -8.37 -2.72 -26.19
N HIS A 381 -7.50 -2.93 -25.22
CA HIS A 381 -7.41 -2.17 -23.98
C HIS A 381 -6.08 -1.41 -23.96
N GLU A 382 -6.15 -0.08 -24.10
CA GLU A 382 -4.95 0.77 -24.28
C GLU A 382 -4.35 1.25 -22.96
N ASP A 383 -5.13 1.24 -21.87
CA ASP A 383 -4.69 1.74 -20.57
C ASP A 383 -3.79 0.72 -19.84
N THR A 384 -2.85 1.23 -19.04
CA THR A 384 -2.01 0.41 -18.16
C THR A 384 -2.71 -0.01 -16.86
N THR A 385 -3.98 0.35 -16.72
CA THR A 385 -4.83 -0.03 -15.60
C THR A 385 -6.16 -0.56 -16.09
N VAL A 386 -6.86 -1.33 -15.25
CA VAL A 386 -8.21 -1.82 -15.51
C VAL A 386 -9.13 -1.45 -14.33
N PRO A 387 -10.31 -0.84 -14.59
CA PRO A 387 -11.26 -0.54 -13.53
C PRO A 387 -11.76 -1.79 -12.81
N HIS A 388 -11.93 -1.70 -11.49
CA HIS A 388 -12.44 -2.78 -10.65
C HIS A 388 -13.81 -3.27 -11.12
N ALA A 389 -14.70 -2.37 -11.55
CA ALA A 389 -16.01 -2.73 -12.06
C ALA A 389 -15.93 -3.69 -13.26
N MET A 390 -14.97 -3.46 -14.18
CA MET A 390 -14.74 -4.37 -15.31
C MET A 390 -14.27 -5.73 -14.82
N LEU A 391 -13.29 -5.79 -13.91
CA LEU A 391 -12.84 -7.06 -13.34
C LEU A 391 -13.99 -7.82 -12.63
N ALA A 392 -14.81 -7.11 -11.85
CA ALA A 392 -15.91 -7.70 -11.07
C ALA A 392 -17.07 -8.23 -11.93
N GLU A 393 -17.26 -7.70 -13.14
CA GLU A 393 -18.21 -8.22 -14.15
C GLU A 393 -17.72 -9.53 -14.80
N GLY A 394 -16.43 -9.85 -14.68
CA GLY A 394 -15.82 -10.99 -15.33
C GLY A 394 -15.63 -10.78 -16.84
N GLY A 395 -15.18 -11.84 -17.51
CA GLY A 395 -14.77 -11.77 -18.92
C GLY A 395 -13.37 -12.32 -19.12
N THR A 396 -12.74 -11.96 -20.23
CA THR A 396 -11.38 -12.39 -20.57
C THR A 396 -10.47 -11.18 -20.72
N LEU A 397 -9.44 -11.10 -19.88
CA LEU A 397 -8.30 -10.21 -20.01
C LEU A 397 -7.18 -11.00 -20.70
N HIS A 398 -6.94 -10.70 -21.96
CA HIS A 398 -5.95 -11.39 -22.78
C HIS A 398 -4.69 -10.54 -22.94
N PHE A 399 -3.54 -11.10 -22.57
CA PHE A 399 -2.21 -10.48 -22.66
C PHE A 399 -1.44 -11.06 -23.83
N HIS A 400 -1.07 -10.22 -24.80
CA HIS A 400 -0.21 -10.61 -25.91
C HIS A 400 1.25 -10.58 -25.46
N MET A 401 1.81 -11.74 -25.10
CA MET A 401 3.17 -11.82 -24.56
C MET A 401 4.24 -11.85 -25.66
N THR A 402 5.36 -11.17 -25.42
CA THR A 402 6.50 -11.05 -26.36
C THR A 402 7.85 -11.09 -25.64
N GLU A 403 8.90 -11.40 -26.40
CA GLU A 403 10.29 -11.48 -25.94
C GLU A 403 10.96 -10.09 -25.90
N THR A 404 10.47 -9.15 -26.71
CA THR A 404 11.05 -7.80 -26.84
C THR A 404 10.13 -6.75 -26.24
N PRO A 405 10.65 -5.80 -25.44
CA PRO A 405 9.82 -4.76 -24.85
C PRO A 405 9.22 -3.84 -25.91
N ARG A 406 8.04 -3.29 -25.60
CA ARG A 406 7.45 -2.16 -26.31
C ARG A 406 7.70 -0.90 -25.49
N GLU A 407 8.55 -0.02 -26.01
CA GLU A 407 8.87 1.29 -25.42
C GLU A 407 7.79 2.34 -25.69
#